data_AF-A0A8T4J198-F1
#
_entry.id   AF-A0A8T4J198-F1
#
_cell.length_a   1.000
_cell.length_b   1.000
_cell.length_c   1.000
_cell.angle_alpha   90.00
_cell.angle_beta   90.00
_cell.angle_gamma   90.00
#
_symmetry.space_group_name_H-M   'P 1'
#
loop_
_entity.id
_entity.type
_entity.pdbx_description
1 polymer ?
#
loop_
_entity_poly.entity_id
_entity_poly.type
_entity_poly.pdbx_seq_one_letter_code
_entity_poly.pdbx_strand_id
1 'polypeptide(L)'
;GLTVGAVVAAWVVPALGWRWMYVIAAVPGLLCYLVQRTVPESPRWLADHGRLEEAAAVMTEIEAKVAHATGRPLPPVPEKPAPAPAP
;
A
#
# COMPACT_ATOMS: atom_id res chain seq x y z
N GLY A 1 11.72 16.14 4.52
CA GLY A 1 10.44 16.83 4.74
C GLY A 1 10.61 18.34 4.79
N LEU A 2 11.28 18.85 5.82
CA LEU A 2 11.39 20.30 6.07
C LEU A 2 12.08 21.09 4.93
N THR A 3 13.15 20.53 4.36
CA THR A 3 13.93 21.18 3.30
C THR A 3 13.15 21.34 1.99
N VAL A 4 12.43 20.30 1.58
CA VAL A 4 11.56 20.33 0.39
C VAL A 4 10.42 21.33 0.58
N GLY A 5 9.78 21.34 1.75
CA GLY A 5 8.71 22.30 2.07
C GLY A 5 9.18 23.75 2.04
N ALA A 6 10.36 24.04 2.57
CA ALA A 6 10.94 25.38 2.60
C ALA A 6 11.27 25.89 1.18
N VAL A 7 11.84 25.04 0.32
CA VAL A 7 12.12 25.40 -1.08
C VAL A 7 10.81 25.71 -1.81
N VAL A 8 9.79 24.85 -1.71
CA VAL A 8 8.50 25.09 -2.35
C VAL A 8 7.85 26.39 -1.86
N ALA A 9 7.89 26.66 -0.55
CA ALA A 9 7.33 27.89 0.02
C ALA A 9 8.03 29.16 -0.52
N ALA A 10 9.35 29.14 -0.65
CA ALA A 10 10.14 30.27 -1.13
C ALA A 10 9.78 30.68 -2.57
N TRP A 11 9.37 29.73 -3.42
CA TRP A 11 8.96 30.00 -4.81
C TRP A 11 7.46 30.28 -4.94
N VAL A 12 6.62 29.57 -4.19
CA VAL A 12 5.15 29.64 -4.34
C VAL A 12 4.55 30.87 -3.65
N VAL A 13 5.05 31.25 -2.46
CA VAL A 13 4.49 32.37 -1.71
C VAL A 13 4.62 33.70 -2.47
N PRO A 14 5.76 34.05 -3.09
CA PRO A 14 5.88 35.29 -3.87
C PRO A 14 5.10 35.27 -5.19
N ALA A 15 4.98 34.11 -5.84
CA ALA A 15 4.36 34.01 -7.16
C ALA A 15 2.84 33.88 -7.13
N LEU A 16 2.30 33.12 -6.18
CA LEU A 16 0.90 32.70 -6.14
C LEU A 16 0.21 33.05 -4.81
N GLY A 17 0.98 33.34 -3.76
CA GLY A 17 0.48 33.65 -2.42
C GLY A 17 0.36 32.42 -1.51
N TRP A 18 0.29 32.66 -0.20
CA TRP A 18 0.31 31.62 0.84
C TRP A 18 -0.85 30.61 0.76
N ARG A 19 -2.01 31.01 0.22
CA ARG A 19 -3.20 30.14 0.09
C ARG A 19 -2.92 28.88 -0.74
N TRP A 20 -2.02 28.98 -1.72
CA TRP A 20 -1.66 27.85 -2.56
C TRP A 20 -0.85 26.77 -1.84
N MET A 21 -0.25 27.08 -0.68
CA MET A 21 0.43 26.07 0.13
C MET A 21 -0.54 24.98 0.61
N TYR A 22 -1.78 25.34 0.93
CA TYR A 22 -2.81 24.36 1.29
C TYR A 22 -3.21 23.48 0.11
N VAL A 23 -3.32 24.06 -1.09
CA VAL A 23 -3.67 23.31 -2.30
C VAL A 23 -2.55 22.31 -2.62
N ILE A 24 -1.29 22.75 -2.60
CA ILE A 24 -0.14 21.90 -2.86
C ILE A 24 -0.01 20.79 -1.81
N ALA A 25 -0.33 21.06 -0.55
CA ALA A 25 -0.36 20.03 0.49
C ALA A 25 -1.57 19.08 0.35
N ALA A 26 -2.71 19.60 -0.10
CA ALA A 26 -3.92 18.81 -0.29
C ALA A 26 -3.80 17.82 -1.44
N VAL A 27 -3.08 18.14 -2.52
CA VAL A 27 -2.89 17.24 -3.68
C VAL A 27 -2.31 15.87 -3.27
N PRO A 28 -1.13 15.76 -2.64
CA PRO A 28 -0.59 14.48 -2.22
C PRO A 28 -1.44 13.81 -1.14
N GLY A 29 -2.09 14.58 -0.26
CA GLY A 29 -3.03 14.04 0.73
C GLY A 29 -4.24 13.36 0.07
N LEU A 30 -4.82 14.00 -0.94
CA LEU A 30 -5.93 13.46 -1.72
C LEU A 30 -5.49 12.24 -2.54
N LEU A 31 -4.30 12.30 -3.16
CA LEU A 31 -3.74 11.14 -3.86
C LEU A 31 -3.55 9.95 -2.92
N CYS A 32 -2.96 10.15 -1.74
CA CYS A 32 -2.82 9.10 -0.73
C CYS A 32 -4.18 8.52 -0.31
N TYR A 33 -5.19 9.37 -0.10
CA TYR A 33 -6.55 8.93 0.22
C TYR A 33 -7.15 8.06 -0.88
N LEU A 34 -7.00 8.45 -2.15
CA LEU A 34 -7.47 7.67 -3.29
C LEU A 34 -6.73 6.33 -3.39
N VAL A 35 -5.41 6.33 -3.22
CA VAL A 35 -4.60 5.10 -3.24
C VAL A 35 -5.01 4.16 -2.11
N GLN A 36 -5.26 4.66 -0.90
CA GLN A 36 -5.74 3.83 0.22
C GLN A 36 -7.06 3.11 -0.09
N ARG A 37 -7.93 3.68 -0.95
CA ARG A 37 -9.16 2.99 -1.37
C ARG A 37 -8.92 1.84 -2.34
N THR A 38 -7.78 1.81 -3.03
CA THR A 38 -7.46 0.80 -4.06
C THR A 38 -6.59 -0.34 -3.55
N VAL A 39 -5.92 -0.16 -2.40
CA VAL A 39 -5.07 -1.19 -1.81
C VAL A 39 -5.94 -2.11 -0.95
N PRO A 40 -6.04 -3.41 -1.26
CA PRO A 40 -6.79 -4.33 -0.42
C PRO A 40 -6.16 -4.42 0.97
N GLU A 41 -6.98 -4.70 1.98
CA GLU A 41 -6.48 -4.93 3.34
C GLU A 41 -5.45 -6.07 3.35
N SER A 42 -4.47 -5.97 4.24
CA SER A 42 -3.38 -6.95 4.22
C SER A 42 -3.95 -8.36 4.49
N PRO A 43 -3.67 -9.35 3.61
CA PRO A 43 -4.22 -10.70 3.77
C PRO A 43 -3.80 -11.34 5.10
N ARG A 44 -2.61 -10.94 5.60
CA ARG A 44 -2.11 -11.35 6.91
C ARG A 44 -2.98 -10.83 8.07
N TRP A 45 -3.42 -9.57 8.03
CA TRP A 45 -4.31 -9.03 9.04
C TRP A 45 -5.68 -9.68 9.01
N LEU A 46 -6.23 -9.93 7.81
CA LEU A 46 -7.50 -10.65 7.65
C LEU A 46 -7.43 -12.06 8.25
N ALA A 47 -6.32 -12.77 8.01
CA ALA A 47 -6.08 -14.08 8.59
C ALA A 47 -5.96 -14.03 10.12
N ASP A 48 -5.23 -13.04 10.66
CA ASP A 48 -5.09 -12.83 12.12
C ASP A 48 -6.42 -12.50 12.80
N HIS A 49 -7.41 -11.95 12.07
CA HIS A 49 -8.75 -11.60 12.57
C HIS A 49 -9.80 -12.70 12.29
N GLY A 50 -9.37 -13.90 11.90
CA GLY A 50 -10.26 -15.04 11.63
C GLY A 50 -11.06 -14.93 10.32
N ARG A 51 -10.81 -13.93 9.48
CA ARG A 51 -11.47 -13.73 8.18
C ARG A 51 -10.71 -14.46 7.07
N LEU A 52 -10.61 -15.78 7.20
CA LEU A 52 -9.78 -16.61 6.32
C LEU A 52 -10.25 -16.64 4.86
N GLU A 53 -11.55 -16.65 4.62
CA GLU A 53 -12.11 -16.63 3.26
C GLU A 53 -11.73 -15.35 2.51
N GLU A 54 -11.80 -14.20 3.20
CA GLU A 54 -11.40 -12.92 2.62
C GLU A 54 -9.90 -12.82 2.42
N ALA A 55 -9.11 -13.33 3.37
CA ALA A 55 -7.66 -13.41 3.22
C ALA A 55 -7.27 -14.24 1.99
N ALA A 56 -7.94 -15.38 1.76
CA ALA A 56 -7.72 -16.24 0.60
C ALA A 56 -8.13 -15.57 -0.72
N ALA A 57 -9.27 -14.86 -0.74
CA ALA A 57 -9.72 -14.11 -1.91
C ALA A 57 -8.73 -13.00 -2.30
N VAL A 58 -8.27 -12.20 -1.33
CA VAL A 58 -7.26 -11.15 -1.55
C VAL A 58 -5.94 -11.76 -2.01
N MET A 59 -5.51 -12.87 -1.39
CA MET A 59 -4.28 -13.55 -1.80
C MET A 59 -4.37 -14.05 -3.25
N THR A 60 -5.48 -14.69 -3.63
CA THR A 60 -5.71 -15.17 -5.00
C THR A 60 -5.67 -14.04 -6.02
N GLU A 61 -6.25 -12.88 -5.70
CA GLU A 61 -6.21 -11.70 -6.58
C GLU A 61 -4.77 -11.18 -6.76
N ILE A 62 -3.98 -11.13 -5.68
CA ILE A 62 -2.57 -10.73 -5.73
C ILE A 62 -1.77 -11.73 -6.57
N GLU A 63 -1.97 -13.03 -6.35
CA GLU A 63 -1.29 -14.09 -7.11
C GLU A 63 -1.59 -14.00 -8.60
N ALA A 64 -2.85 -13.77 -8.98
CA ALA A 64 -3.25 -13.56 -10.37
C ALA A 64 -2.58 -12.32 -10.98
N LYS A 65 -2.56 -11.19 -10.27
CA LYS A 65 -1.89 -9.96 -10.72
C LYS A 65 -0.38 -10.18 -10.93
N VAL A 66 0.27 -10.88 -10.02
CA VAL A 66 1.70 -11.19 -10.12
C VAL A 66 1.98 -12.15 -11.27
N ALA A 67 1.19 -13.22 -11.42
CA ALA A 67 1.33 -14.15 -12.54
C ALA A 67 1.18 -13.44 -13.89
N HIS A 68 0.19 -12.54 -14.02
CA HIS A 68 -0.01 -11.72 -15.22
C HIS A 68 1.15 -10.75 -15.47
N ALA A 69 1.66 -10.07 -14.44
CA ALA A 69 2.74 -9.09 -14.59
C ALA A 69 4.11 -9.73 -14.87
N THR A 70 4.38 -10.91 -14.30
CA THR A 70 5.68 -11.58 -14.38
C THR A 70 5.74 -12.64 -15.47
N GLY A 71 4.60 -13.00 -16.06
CA GLY A 71 4.50 -13.99 -17.14
C GLY A 71 4.89 -15.42 -16.73
N ARG A 72 4.97 -15.70 -15.42
CA ARG A 72 5.34 -16.99 -14.85
C ARG A 72 4.39 -17.36 -13.72
N PRO A 73 3.99 -18.63 -13.59
CA PRO A 73 3.25 -19.09 -12.43
C PRO A 73 4.14 -18.99 -11.18
N LEU A 74 3.51 -18.75 -10.03
CA LEU A 74 4.19 -18.69 -8.75
C LEU A 74 4.77 -20.07 -8.39
N PRO A 75 5.94 -20.13 -7.72
CA PRO A 75 6.46 -21.36 -7.18
C PRO A 75 5.48 -21.97 -6.17
N PRO A 76 5.36 -23.31 -6.09
CA PRO A 76 4.54 -23.94 -5.07
C PRO A 76 5.03 -23.56 -3.67
N VAL A 77 4.09 -23.34 -2.75
CA VAL A 77 4.39 -23.00 -1.36
C VAL A 77 5.29 -24.09 -0.77
N PRO A 78 6.50 -23.76 -0.27
CA PRO A 78 7.33 -24.73 0.42
C PRO A 78 6.57 -25.24 1.64
N GLU A 79 6.37 -26.56 1.72
CA GLU A 79 5.74 -27.20 2.85
C GLU A 79 6.64 -26.98 4.08
N LYS A 80 6.29 -26.01 4.91
CA LYS A 80 7.04 -25.73 6.14
C LYS A 80 6.88 -26.95 7.05
N PRO A 81 7.97 -27.61 7.50
CA PRO A 81 7.87 -28.72 8.43
C PRO A 81 7.04 -28.29 9.64
N ALA A 82 6.03 -29.10 10.00
CA ALA A 82 5.20 -28.84 11.16
C ALA A 82 6.10 -28.58 12.38
N PRO A 83 5.82 -27.54 13.20
CA PRO A 83 6.60 -27.33 14.42
C PRO A 83 6.55 -28.62 15.23
N ALA A 84 7.73 -29.15 15.56
CA ALA A 84 7.87 -30.35 16.37
C ALA A 84 7.02 -30.20 17.65
N PRO A 85 6.32 -31.26 18.11
CA PRO A 85 5.55 -31.19 19.34
C PRO A 85 6.46 -30.68 20.46
N ALA A 86 6.05 -29.59 21.11
CA ALA A 86 6.73 -29.06 22.28
C ALA A 86 6.76 -30.16 23.37
N PRO A 87 7.89 -30.31 24.10
CA PRO A 87 8.03 -31.32 25.15
C PRO A 87 7.04 -31.11 26.31
#